data_AF-A0A2E8HA88-F1
#
_entry.id   AF-A0A2E8HA88-F1
#
_cell.length_a   1.000
_cell.length_b   1.000
_cell.length_c   1.000
_cell.angle_alpha   90.00
_cell.angle_beta   90.00
_cell.angle_gamma   90.00
#
_symmetry.space_group_name_H-M   'P 1'
#
loop_
_entity.id
_entity.type
_entity.pdbx_description
1 polymer ?
#
loop_
_entity_poly.entity_id
_entity_poly.type
_entity_poly.pdbx_seq_one_letter_code
_entity_poly.pdbx_strand_id
1 'polypeptide(L)'
;EPLYAHYLAHTSARDYHPGAEAVLASQNQDGAAVVRDVILGPCDHSLLFLKQMTHHLVGLDLEFLRQTVNVILIRDPVDMLPSYVQQVEAPSLRDTGYAQNVELLEELEGIGQAPPILDARETLLDPRRVLEQLCDRLGLAFDERMLSWDAGARPEDGVWAQYWYGSVHRSTGFEPYAPKTEPFPERLQPLLEECRPLYERLAARAIRA
;
A
#
# COMPACT_ATOMS: atom_id res chain seq x y z
N GLU A 1 -1.04 6.35 -7.01
CA GLU A 1 -0.90 7.00 -5.69
C GLU A 1 -1.30 8.48 -5.76
N PRO A 2 -2.57 8.82 -6.01
CA PRO A 2 -2.96 10.20 -6.28
C PRO A 2 -2.86 11.17 -5.08
N LEU A 3 -2.70 10.67 -3.85
CA LEU A 3 -2.63 11.50 -2.63
C LEU A 3 -1.19 11.67 -2.12
N TYR A 4 -0.20 11.29 -2.91
CA TYR A 4 1.19 11.28 -2.47
C TYR A 4 1.72 12.71 -2.28
N ALA A 5 1.50 13.61 -3.25
CA ALA A 5 1.85 15.02 -3.09
C ALA A 5 1.11 15.69 -1.93
N HIS A 6 -0.15 15.32 -1.68
CA HIS A 6 -0.89 15.80 -0.51
C HIS A 6 -0.17 15.43 0.79
N TYR A 7 0.22 14.17 0.97
CA TYR A 7 0.97 13.74 2.15
C TYR A 7 2.30 14.46 2.34
N LEU A 8 3.08 14.62 1.27
CA LEU A 8 4.35 15.32 1.33
C LEU A 8 4.14 16.80 1.69
N ALA A 9 3.11 17.46 1.14
CA ALA A 9 2.84 18.86 1.42
C ALA A 9 2.38 19.12 2.87
N HIS A 10 1.83 18.11 3.56
CA HIS A 10 1.21 18.26 4.89
C HIS A 10 1.98 17.54 6.01
N THR A 11 3.19 17.05 5.73
CA THR A 11 4.03 16.36 6.73
C THR A 11 5.50 16.72 6.55
N SER A 12 6.32 16.42 7.57
CA SER A 12 7.78 16.54 7.48
C SER A 12 8.41 15.51 6.54
N ALA A 13 7.64 14.58 5.97
CA ALA A 13 8.13 13.61 5.00
C ALA A 13 8.72 14.26 3.75
N ARG A 14 8.27 15.46 3.41
CA ARG A 14 8.87 16.26 2.34
C ARG A 14 10.40 16.36 2.44
N ASP A 15 10.93 16.42 3.66
CA ASP A 15 12.36 16.71 3.90
C ASP A 15 13.26 15.48 3.69
N TYR A 16 12.71 14.26 3.78
CA TYR A 16 13.50 13.03 3.74
C TYR A 16 13.03 11.99 2.72
N HIS A 17 11.81 12.10 2.19
CA HIS A 17 11.28 11.10 1.28
C HIS A 17 11.91 11.24 -0.12
N PRO A 18 12.40 10.14 -0.74
CA PRO A 18 13.04 10.23 -2.05
C PRO A 18 12.06 10.73 -3.12
N GLY A 19 12.52 11.67 -3.93
CA GLY A 19 11.74 12.25 -5.02
C GLY A 19 10.66 13.25 -4.60
N ALA A 20 10.64 13.72 -3.34
CA ALA A 20 9.54 14.53 -2.81
C ALA A 20 9.18 15.74 -3.68
N GLU A 21 10.16 16.56 -4.07
CA GLU A 21 9.91 17.75 -4.91
C GLU A 21 9.35 17.39 -6.30
N ALA A 22 9.79 16.28 -6.90
CA ALA A 22 9.25 15.81 -8.17
C ALA A 22 7.78 15.36 -8.01
N VAL A 23 7.46 14.65 -6.93
CA VAL A 23 6.08 14.23 -6.64
C VAL A 23 5.19 15.46 -6.44
N LEU A 24 5.62 16.42 -5.62
CA LEU A 24 4.93 17.69 -5.36
C LEU A 24 4.67 18.52 -6.62
N ALA A 25 5.59 18.50 -7.59
CA ALA A 25 5.45 19.18 -8.87
C ALA A 25 4.52 18.43 -9.85
N SER A 26 4.41 17.11 -9.72
CA SER A 26 3.66 16.26 -10.66
C SER A 26 2.18 16.07 -10.31
N GLN A 27 1.76 16.37 -9.08
CA GLN A 27 0.42 16.06 -8.57
C GLN A 27 -0.19 17.25 -7.82
N ASN A 28 -1.52 17.27 -7.72
CA ASN A 28 -2.24 18.23 -6.90
C ASN A 28 -1.97 17.96 -5.40
N GLN A 29 -1.64 19.01 -4.66
CA GLN A 29 -1.31 18.95 -3.24
C GLN A 29 -2.55 19.12 -2.33
N ASP A 30 -3.65 19.62 -2.89
CA ASP A 30 -4.95 19.69 -2.21
C ASP A 30 -5.62 18.31 -2.27
N GLY A 31 -5.56 17.59 -1.15
CA GLY A 31 -6.11 16.24 -1.07
C GLY A 31 -7.64 16.22 -1.15
N ALA A 32 -8.35 17.27 -0.74
CA ALA A 32 -9.80 17.36 -0.90
C ALA A 32 -10.18 17.51 -2.37
N ALA A 33 -9.41 18.30 -3.14
CA ALA A 33 -9.56 18.37 -4.58
C ALA A 33 -9.24 17.03 -5.26
N VAL A 34 -8.17 16.33 -4.84
CA VAL A 34 -7.86 14.98 -5.36
C VAL A 34 -8.99 13.99 -5.07
N VAL A 35 -9.54 13.99 -3.87
CA VAL A 35 -10.67 13.11 -3.52
C VAL A 35 -11.87 13.38 -4.44
N ARG A 36 -12.25 14.64 -4.60
CA ARG A 36 -13.40 15.03 -5.42
C ARG A 36 -13.19 14.75 -6.91
N ASP A 37 -12.05 15.13 -7.45
CA ASP A 37 -11.84 15.20 -8.91
C ASP A 37 -11.17 13.95 -9.49
N VAL A 38 -10.50 13.14 -8.65
CA VAL A 38 -9.75 11.94 -9.09
C VAL A 38 -10.33 10.67 -8.48
N ILE A 39 -10.48 10.61 -7.14
CA ILE A 39 -10.93 9.37 -6.47
C ILE A 39 -12.43 9.13 -6.73
N LEU A 40 -13.25 10.16 -6.53
CA LEU A 40 -14.69 10.14 -6.81
C LEU A 40 -15.04 10.81 -8.15
N GLY A 41 -14.01 11.21 -8.90
CA GLY A 41 -14.17 11.89 -10.17
C GLY A 41 -14.68 10.98 -11.29
N PRO A 42 -14.92 11.54 -12.48
CA PRO A 42 -15.33 10.76 -13.63
C PRO A 42 -14.26 9.72 -14.02
N CYS A 43 -14.71 8.52 -14.36
CA CYS A 43 -13.87 7.43 -14.87
C CYS A 43 -14.55 6.82 -16.09
N ASP A 44 -13.81 6.67 -17.19
CA ASP A 44 -14.32 6.08 -18.43
C ASP A 44 -14.34 4.54 -18.38
N HIS A 45 -14.05 3.94 -17.22
CA HIS A 45 -13.93 2.50 -17.03
C HIS A 45 -14.90 2.05 -15.94
N SER A 46 -15.33 0.78 -16.00
CA SER A 46 -16.24 0.21 -15.00
C SER A 46 -15.62 0.07 -13.61
N LEU A 47 -14.30 0.07 -13.51
CA LEU A 47 -13.55 -0.04 -12.27
C LEU A 47 -12.31 0.85 -12.32
N LEU A 48 -12.10 1.63 -11.27
CA LEU A 48 -10.90 2.42 -11.04
C LEU A 48 -10.14 1.84 -9.85
N PHE A 49 -8.91 1.39 -10.07
CA PHE A 49 -8.04 0.91 -8.99
C PHE A 49 -7.05 2.01 -8.58
N LEU A 50 -7.04 2.36 -7.30
CA LEU A 50 -6.18 3.40 -6.75
C LEU A 50 -5.37 2.83 -5.59
N LYS A 51 -4.06 2.67 -5.80
CA LYS A 51 -3.13 2.33 -4.73
C LYS A 51 -2.73 3.58 -3.95
N GLN A 52 -2.73 3.49 -2.63
CA GLN A 52 -2.19 4.49 -1.71
C GLN A 52 -1.41 3.81 -0.57
N MET A 53 -0.48 4.53 0.03
CA MET A 53 -0.02 4.21 1.38
C MET A 53 -1.03 4.78 2.39
N THR A 54 -1.24 4.13 3.54
CA THR A 54 -2.22 4.59 4.53
C THR A 54 -1.92 5.97 5.09
N HIS A 55 -0.64 6.32 5.24
CA HIS A 55 -0.25 7.67 5.66
C HIS A 55 -0.56 8.76 4.61
N HIS A 56 -0.96 8.40 3.38
CA HIS A 56 -1.44 9.37 2.38
C HIS A 56 -2.78 10.03 2.75
N LEU A 57 -3.52 9.44 3.70
CA LEU A 57 -4.82 9.92 4.15
C LEU A 57 -4.73 11.04 5.21
N VAL A 58 -3.53 11.56 5.47
CA VAL A 58 -3.27 12.56 6.52
C VAL A 58 -4.19 13.78 6.41
N GLY A 59 -4.96 14.07 7.46
CA GLY A 59 -5.77 15.28 7.52
C GLY A 59 -6.97 15.33 6.56
N LEU A 60 -7.28 14.21 5.89
CA LEU A 60 -8.48 14.10 5.05
C LEU A 60 -9.70 13.70 5.87
N ASP A 61 -10.85 14.18 5.43
CA ASP A 61 -12.14 13.61 5.82
C ASP A 61 -12.27 12.23 5.15
N LEU A 62 -12.44 11.18 5.95
CA LEU A 62 -12.51 9.80 5.46
C LEU A 62 -13.92 9.38 5.02
N GLU A 63 -14.92 10.27 5.07
CA GLU A 63 -16.29 9.94 4.66
C GLU A 63 -16.39 9.48 3.20
N PHE A 64 -15.48 9.94 2.32
CA PHE A 64 -15.42 9.48 0.93
C PHE A 64 -15.19 7.97 0.80
N LEU A 65 -14.56 7.32 1.81
CA LEU A 65 -14.31 5.88 1.77
C LEU A 65 -15.59 5.06 1.72
N ARG A 66 -16.74 5.62 2.17
CA ARG A 66 -18.07 5.01 2.02
C ARG A 66 -18.47 4.76 0.56
N GLN A 67 -17.89 5.53 -0.36
CA GLN A 67 -18.17 5.45 -1.80
C GLN A 67 -17.13 4.60 -2.55
N THR A 68 -16.20 3.98 -1.83
CA THR A 68 -15.14 3.13 -2.39
C THR A 68 -15.15 1.76 -1.74
N VAL A 69 -14.62 0.75 -2.45
CA VAL A 69 -14.30 -0.55 -1.85
C VAL A 69 -12.82 -0.55 -1.47
N ASN A 70 -12.52 -0.84 -0.21
CA ASN A 70 -11.17 -0.74 0.34
C ASN A 70 -10.54 -2.13 0.53
N VAL A 71 -9.28 -2.26 0.13
CA VAL A 71 -8.45 -3.46 0.35
C VAL A 71 -7.21 -3.02 1.13
N ILE A 72 -6.89 -3.72 2.21
CA ILE A 72 -5.69 -3.45 3.00
C ILE A 72 -4.61 -4.43 2.58
N LEU A 73 -3.43 -3.93 2.21
CA LEU A 73 -2.24 -4.75 1.94
C LEU A 73 -1.23 -4.57 3.06
N ILE A 74 -0.84 -5.67 3.69
CA ILE A 74 0.19 -5.72 4.73
C ILE A 74 1.35 -6.60 4.30
N ARG A 75 2.48 -6.43 4.97
CA ARG A 75 3.67 -7.25 4.83
C ARG A 75 4.28 -7.42 6.21
N ASP A 76 4.95 -8.55 6.46
CA ASP A 76 5.69 -8.74 7.71
C ASP A 76 6.76 -7.64 7.88
N PRO A 77 6.80 -6.91 9.01
CA PRO A 77 7.81 -5.88 9.24
C PRO A 77 9.24 -6.42 9.23
N VAL A 78 9.47 -7.71 9.56
CA VAL A 78 10.78 -8.35 9.44
C VAL A 78 11.27 -8.36 7.99
N ASP A 79 10.35 -8.60 7.04
CA ASP A 79 10.68 -8.62 5.62
C ASP A 79 10.70 -7.22 5.01
N MET A 80 9.82 -6.32 5.47
CA MET A 80 9.60 -5.00 4.90
C MET A 80 10.68 -3.99 5.31
N LEU A 81 10.97 -3.87 6.61
CA LEU A 81 11.83 -2.81 7.15
C LEU A 81 13.23 -2.77 6.53
N PRO A 82 13.94 -3.91 6.33
CA PRO A 82 15.29 -3.88 5.75
C PRO A 82 15.34 -3.32 4.32
N SER A 83 14.28 -3.53 3.53
CA SER A 83 14.18 -2.92 2.19
C SER A 83 13.74 -1.46 2.24
N TYR A 84 12.86 -1.11 3.17
CA TYR A 84 12.36 0.26 3.29
C TYR A 84 13.46 1.25 3.66
N VAL A 85 14.38 0.83 4.55
CA VAL A 85 15.47 1.69 5.02
C VAL A 85 16.56 1.97 3.99
N GLN A 86 16.53 1.29 2.84
CA GLN A 86 17.39 1.60 1.70
C GLN A 86 16.95 2.91 1.01
N GLN A 87 15.69 3.30 1.19
CA GLN A 87 15.09 4.48 0.57
C GLN A 87 14.78 5.58 1.59
N VAL A 88 14.44 5.22 2.83
CA VAL A 88 14.22 6.15 3.94
C VAL A 88 15.17 5.79 5.08
N GLU A 89 16.21 6.58 5.30
CA GLU A 89 17.32 6.21 6.19
C GLU A 89 16.88 5.94 7.63
N ALA A 90 16.00 6.79 8.17
CA ALA A 90 15.52 6.76 9.55
C ALA A 90 13.98 6.83 9.61
N PRO A 91 13.28 5.73 9.26
CA PRO A 91 11.83 5.72 9.25
C PRO A 91 11.26 5.67 10.66
N SER A 92 10.15 6.35 10.87
CA SER A 92 9.33 6.27 12.08
C SER A 92 8.20 5.23 11.92
N LEU A 93 7.50 4.90 13.01
CA LEU A 93 6.31 4.06 12.96
C LEU A 93 5.25 4.61 11.99
N ARG A 94 5.09 5.94 11.91
CA ARG A 94 4.16 6.60 10.98
C ARG A 94 4.51 6.32 9.52
N ASP A 95 5.80 6.28 9.18
CA ASP A 95 6.25 6.04 7.81
C ASP A 95 5.92 4.61 7.35
N THR A 96 5.91 3.65 8.28
CA THR A 96 5.55 2.25 7.98
C THR A 96 4.07 2.06 7.66
N GLY A 97 3.20 2.94 8.14
CA GLY A 97 1.75 2.86 7.95
C GLY A 97 1.03 1.78 8.76
N TYR A 98 1.71 1.01 9.64
CA TYR A 98 1.02 -0.06 10.41
C TYR A 98 -0.02 0.49 11.38
N ALA A 99 0.29 1.55 12.12
CA ALA A 99 -0.67 2.18 13.03
C ALA A 99 -1.89 2.70 12.24
N GLN A 100 -1.63 3.37 11.12
CA GLN A 100 -2.65 3.90 10.23
C GLN A 100 -3.50 2.81 9.56
N ASN A 101 -2.93 1.63 9.28
CA ASN A 101 -3.71 0.48 8.79
C ASN A 101 -4.69 -0.03 9.83
N VAL A 102 -4.29 -0.07 11.11
CA VAL A 102 -5.19 -0.48 12.21
C VAL A 102 -6.30 0.54 12.39
N GLU A 103 -5.96 1.84 12.44
CA GLU A 103 -6.94 2.93 12.51
C GLU A 103 -7.91 2.89 11.32
N LEU A 104 -7.38 2.75 10.09
CA LEU A 104 -8.20 2.66 8.88
C LEU A 104 -9.14 1.45 8.91
N LEU A 105 -8.68 0.30 9.39
CA LEU A 105 -9.52 -0.88 9.54
C LEU A 105 -10.70 -0.60 10.48
N GLU A 106 -10.45 0.01 11.63
CA GLU A 106 -11.50 0.37 12.61
C GLU A 106 -12.48 1.39 12.03
N GLU A 107 -12.01 2.40 11.33
CA GLU A 107 -12.86 3.39 10.63
C GLU A 107 -13.74 2.72 9.58
N LEU A 108 -13.16 1.86 8.74
CA LEU A 108 -13.88 1.11 7.71
C LEU A 108 -14.96 0.20 8.31
N GLU A 109 -14.66 -0.48 9.42
CA GLU A 109 -15.63 -1.28 10.16
C GLU A 109 -16.74 -0.41 10.78
N GLY A 110 -16.39 0.73 11.34
CA GLY A 110 -17.34 1.70 11.92
C GLY A 110 -18.33 2.23 10.89
N ILE A 111 -17.93 2.34 9.62
CA ILE A 111 -18.82 2.72 8.52
C ILE A 111 -19.55 1.54 7.87
N GLY A 112 -19.37 0.33 8.39
CA GLY A 112 -20.07 -0.89 7.95
C GLY A 112 -19.37 -1.68 6.83
N GLN A 113 -18.12 -1.36 6.50
CA GLN A 113 -17.32 -2.16 5.57
C GLN A 113 -16.58 -3.29 6.29
N ALA A 114 -16.27 -4.35 5.55
CA ALA A 114 -15.42 -5.44 6.02
C ALA A 114 -14.28 -5.63 5.01
N PRO A 115 -13.26 -4.75 5.01
CA PRO A 115 -12.25 -4.73 3.97
C PRO A 115 -11.45 -6.05 3.96
N PRO A 116 -11.26 -6.71 2.80
CA PRO A 116 -10.33 -7.81 2.69
C PRO A 116 -8.91 -7.32 3.02
N ILE A 117 -8.17 -8.16 3.75
CA ILE A 117 -6.77 -7.91 4.09
C ILE A 117 -5.92 -8.92 3.32
N LEU A 118 -5.02 -8.41 2.49
CA LEU A 118 -3.99 -9.19 1.82
C LEU A 118 -2.72 -9.14 2.66
N ASP A 119 -2.17 -10.31 2.97
CA ASP A 119 -0.82 -10.43 3.48
C ASP A 119 0.12 -10.80 2.34
N ALA A 120 1.24 -10.07 2.21
CA ALA A 120 2.20 -10.30 1.13
C ALA A 120 2.75 -11.73 1.14
N ARG A 121 3.04 -12.31 2.32
CA ARG A 121 3.54 -13.69 2.41
C ARG A 121 2.45 -14.68 1.99
N GLU A 122 1.23 -14.54 2.49
CA GLU A 122 0.10 -15.41 2.08
C GLU A 122 -0.12 -15.35 0.57
N THR A 123 -0.08 -14.14 0.00
CA THR A 123 -0.21 -13.93 -1.45
C THR A 123 0.89 -14.64 -2.23
N LEU A 124 2.13 -14.65 -1.74
CA LEU A 124 3.24 -15.34 -2.41
C LEU A 124 3.27 -16.87 -2.19
N LEU A 125 2.55 -17.38 -1.18
CA LEU A 125 2.43 -18.83 -0.94
C LEU A 125 1.48 -19.50 -1.95
N ASP A 126 0.34 -18.87 -2.23
CA ASP A 126 -0.59 -19.30 -3.28
C ASP A 126 -1.30 -18.08 -3.92
N PRO A 127 -0.67 -17.42 -4.90
CA PRO A 127 -1.21 -16.19 -5.49
C PRO A 127 -2.58 -16.40 -6.12
N ARG A 128 -2.80 -17.54 -6.77
CA ARG A 128 -4.09 -17.85 -7.39
C ARG A 128 -5.18 -17.89 -6.34
N ARG A 129 -5.02 -18.74 -5.31
CA ARG A 129 -6.05 -18.95 -4.31
C ARG A 129 -6.35 -17.70 -3.50
N VAL A 130 -5.32 -16.90 -3.18
CA VAL A 130 -5.53 -15.63 -2.46
C VAL A 130 -6.27 -14.61 -3.34
N LEU A 131 -5.92 -14.50 -4.63
CA LEU A 131 -6.56 -13.58 -5.55
C LEU A 131 -7.98 -14.01 -5.94
N GLU A 132 -8.27 -15.30 -6.04
CA GLU A 132 -9.64 -15.83 -6.22
C GLU A 132 -10.52 -15.44 -5.02
N GLN A 133 -10.05 -15.66 -3.78
CA GLN A 133 -10.75 -15.23 -2.57
C GLN A 133 -10.94 -13.71 -2.49
N LEU A 134 -9.95 -12.93 -2.95
CA LEU A 134 -10.08 -11.48 -3.03
C LEU A 134 -11.19 -11.10 -4.02
N CYS A 135 -11.16 -11.65 -5.24
CA CYS A 135 -12.14 -11.38 -6.28
C CYS A 135 -13.56 -11.72 -5.80
N ASP A 136 -13.75 -12.87 -5.15
CA ASP A 136 -15.03 -13.28 -4.57
C ASP A 136 -15.56 -12.25 -3.55
N ARG A 137 -14.69 -11.76 -2.66
CA ARG A 137 -15.06 -10.72 -1.67
C ARG A 137 -15.38 -9.38 -2.29
N LEU A 138 -14.77 -9.06 -3.43
CA LEU A 138 -14.99 -7.82 -4.17
C LEU A 138 -16.17 -7.92 -5.16
N GLY A 139 -16.74 -9.12 -5.38
CA GLY A 139 -17.74 -9.36 -6.42
C GLY A 139 -17.18 -9.23 -7.84
N LEU A 140 -15.88 -9.52 -8.02
CA LEU A 140 -15.19 -9.47 -9.30
C LEU A 140 -14.93 -10.89 -9.82
N ALA A 141 -14.79 -11.02 -11.14
CA ALA A 141 -14.31 -12.27 -11.73
C ALA A 141 -12.77 -12.32 -11.64
N PHE A 142 -12.23 -13.46 -11.22
CA PHE A 142 -10.81 -13.73 -11.32
C PHE A 142 -10.36 -13.75 -12.80
N ASP A 143 -9.16 -13.22 -13.08
CA ASP A 143 -8.56 -13.22 -14.41
C ASP A 143 -7.14 -13.79 -14.35
N GLU A 144 -6.83 -14.72 -15.24
CA GLU A 144 -5.49 -15.33 -15.36
C GLU A 144 -4.36 -14.31 -15.52
N ARG A 145 -4.66 -13.15 -16.13
CA ARG A 145 -3.72 -12.03 -16.29
C ARG A 145 -3.34 -11.36 -14.97
N MET A 146 -4.01 -11.68 -13.86
CA MET A 146 -3.59 -11.24 -12.53
C MET A 146 -2.29 -11.95 -12.07
N LEU A 147 -1.96 -13.11 -12.64
CA LEU A 147 -0.81 -13.92 -12.24
C LEU A 147 0.46 -13.66 -13.07
N SER A 148 0.32 -12.99 -14.21
CA SER A 148 1.43 -12.72 -15.12
C SER A 148 1.27 -11.37 -15.82
N TRP A 149 2.38 -10.67 -15.99
CA TRP A 149 2.41 -9.33 -16.59
C TRP A 149 3.70 -9.12 -17.38
N ASP A 150 3.71 -8.12 -18.25
CA ASP A 150 4.92 -7.72 -18.95
C ASP A 150 5.85 -6.95 -18.00
N ALA A 151 7.14 -7.25 -18.08
CA ALA A 151 8.15 -6.49 -17.37
C ALA A 151 8.22 -5.06 -17.93
N GLY A 152 8.29 -4.08 -17.03
CA GLY A 152 8.46 -2.67 -17.37
C GLY A 152 7.66 -1.74 -16.48
N ALA A 153 7.84 -0.44 -16.73
CA ALA A 153 7.02 0.59 -16.10
C ALA A 153 5.66 0.72 -16.77
N ARG A 154 4.66 1.14 -16.01
CA ARG A 154 3.33 1.46 -16.50
C ARG A 154 3.17 2.97 -16.72
N PRO A 155 2.28 3.42 -17.63
CA PRO A 155 1.98 4.85 -17.77
C PRO A 155 1.46 5.49 -16.46
N GLU A 156 0.82 4.69 -15.60
CA GLU A 156 0.29 5.15 -14.31
C GLU A 156 1.35 5.22 -13.21
N ASP A 157 2.55 4.68 -13.45
CA ASP A 157 3.67 4.79 -12.52
C ASP A 157 4.15 6.23 -12.50
N GLY A 158 4.00 6.90 -11.36
CA GLY A 158 4.43 8.29 -11.24
C GLY A 158 5.93 8.44 -11.07
N VAL A 159 6.38 9.69 -10.95
CA VAL A 159 7.80 10.07 -10.85
C VAL A 159 8.56 9.41 -9.68
N TRP A 160 7.84 8.87 -8.70
CA TRP A 160 8.39 8.11 -7.58
C TRP A 160 8.84 6.69 -7.95
N ALA A 161 8.37 6.13 -9.07
CA ALA A 161 8.57 4.72 -9.42
C ALA A 161 10.05 4.32 -9.50
N GLN A 162 10.93 5.23 -9.92
CA GLN A 162 12.37 5.01 -9.97
C GLN A 162 12.99 4.64 -8.61
N TYR A 163 12.37 5.04 -7.50
CA TYR A 163 12.85 4.74 -6.14
C TYR A 163 12.26 3.44 -5.57
N TRP A 164 11.03 3.10 -5.97
CA TRP A 164 10.25 2.06 -5.31
C TRP A 164 10.03 0.80 -6.14
N TYR A 165 9.95 0.94 -7.47
CA TYR A 165 9.35 -0.08 -8.34
C TYR A 165 10.38 -0.87 -9.17
N GLY A 166 11.68 -0.65 -8.95
CA GLY A 166 12.72 -1.34 -9.71
C GLY A 166 12.59 -2.87 -9.71
N SER A 167 12.17 -3.48 -8.59
CA SER A 167 11.96 -4.94 -8.53
C SER A 167 10.73 -5.39 -9.32
N VAL A 168 9.60 -4.69 -9.20
CA VAL A 168 8.36 -5.06 -9.91
C VAL A 168 8.48 -4.80 -11.42
N HIS A 169 9.22 -3.77 -11.83
CA HIS A 169 9.49 -3.51 -13.25
C HIS A 169 10.34 -4.60 -13.92
N ARG A 170 11.02 -5.46 -13.14
CA ARG A 170 11.77 -6.60 -13.66
C ARG A 170 11.00 -7.92 -13.57
N SER A 171 9.89 -7.96 -12.83
CA SER A 171 9.11 -9.18 -12.67
C SER A 171 8.09 -9.32 -13.80
N THR A 172 7.63 -10.56 -14.00
CA THR A 172 6.59 -10.91 -14.97
C THR A 172 5.45 -11.72 -14.32
N GLY A 173 5.43 -11.76 -12.99
CA GLY A 173 4.56 -12.60 -12.18
C GLY A 173 5.00 -12.61 -10.71
N PHE A 174 4.29 -13.38 -9.90
CA PHE A 174 4.65 -13.58 -8.50
C PHE A 174 5.87 -14.50 -8.36
N GLU A 175 6.86 -14.07 -7.59
CA GLU A 175 8.00 -14.90 -7.23
C GLU A 175 7.65 -15.76 -6.00
N PRO A 176 8.06 -17.03 -5.93
CA PRO A 176 7.82 -17.85 -4.74
C PRO A 176 8.34 -17.19 -3.48
N TYR A 177 7.57 -17.25 -2.39
CA TYR A 177 8.02 -16.74 -1.11
C TYR A 177 9.34 -17.40 -0.68
N ALA A 178 10.34 -16.58 -0.40
CA ALA A 178 11.59 -16.98 0.21
C ALA A 178 11.84 -16.13 1.46
N PRO A 179 12.01 -16.73 2.65
CA PRO A 179 12.34 -15.98 3.85
C PRO A 179 13.73 -15.34 3.70
N LYS A 180 13.88 -14.11 4.20
CA LYS A 180 15.19 -13.47 4.27
C LYS A 180 16.13 -14.26 5.18
N THR A 181 17.37 -14.42 4.75
CA THR A 181 18.40 -15.14 5.53
C THR A 181 19.44 -14.20 6.13
N GLU A 182 19.48 -12.96 5.66
CA GLU A 182 20.35 -11.92 6.18
C GLU A 182 19.96 -11.54 7.61
N PRO A 183 20.93 -11.23 8.48
CA PRO A 183 20.64 -10.73 9.81
C PRO A 183 19.78 -9.47 9.78
N PHE A 184 18.76 -9.42 10.64
CA PHE A 184 17.93 -8.23 10.77
C PHE A 184 18.77 -7.05 11.32
N PRO A 185 18.70 -5.85 10.74
CA PRO A 185 19.49 -4.71 11.22
C PRO A 185 19.13 -4.33 12.67
N GLU A 186 20.11 -4.39 13.58
CA GLU A 186 19.90 -4.16 15.01
C GLU A 186 19.26 -2.79 15.31
N ARG A 187 19.66 -1.74 14.57
CA ARG A 187 19.10 -0.39 14.70
C ARG A 187 17.59 -0.29 14.48
N LEU A 188 16.99 -1.29 13.82
CA LEU A 188 15.55 -1.33 13.51
C LEU A 188 14.75 -2.15 14.51
N GLN A 189 15.40 -2.80 15.48
CA GLN A 189 14.69 -3.63 16.47
C GLN A 189 13.63 -2.85 17.24
N PRO A 190 13.88 -1.62 17.73
CA PRO A 190 12.83 -0.86 18.42
C PRO A 190 11.60 -0.60 17.54
N LEU A 191 11.83 -0.19 16.29
CA LEU A 191 10.74 0.04 15.34
C LEU A 191 9.98 -1.26 15.00
N LEU A 192 10.71 -2.38 14.87
CA LEU A 192 10.11 -3.69 14.65
C LEU A 192 9.20 -4.11 15.82
N GLU A 193 9.62 -3.85 17.05
CA GLU A 193 8.82 -4.12 18.25
C GLU A 193 7.53 -3.29 18.27
N GLU A 194 7.57 -2.04 17.80
CA GLU A 194 6.36 -1.21 17.64
C GLU A 194 5.44 -1.72 16.51
N CYS A 195 6.01 -2.16 15.38
CA CYS A 195 5.24 -2.62 14.23
C CYS A 195 4.56 -3.98 14.47
N ARG A 196 5.24 -4.88 15.19
CA ARG A 196 4.84 -6.29 15.34
C ARG A 196 3.41 -6.49 15.86
N PRO A 197 2.98 -5.91 16.99
CA PRO A 197 1.61 -6.13 17.48
C PRO A 197 0.54 -5.59 16.53
N LEU A 198 0.83 -4.50 15.82
CA LEU A 198 -0.07 -3.90 14.82
C LEU A 198 -0.21 -4.81 13.59
N TYR A 199 0.92 -5.31 13.08
CA TYR A 199 0.94 -6.30 12.01
C TYR A 199 0.20 -7.58 12.40
N GLU A 200 0.47 -8.15 13.57
CA GLU A 200 -0.16 -9.40 14.03
C GLU A 200 -1.69 -9.25 14.13
N ARG A 201 -2.18 -8.10 14.59
CA ARG A 201 -3.61 -7.78 14.63
C ARG A 201 -4.25 -7.78 13.24
N LEU A 202 -3.59 -7.20 12.24
CA LEU A 202 -4.06 -7.17 10.86
C LEU A 202 -3.94 -8.56 10.20
N ALA A 203 -2.81 -9.23 10.38
CA ALA A 203 -2.50 -10.53 9.81
C ALA A 203 -3.48 -11.61 10.30
N ALA A 204 -3.95 -11.55 11.55
CA ALA A 204 -4.98 -12.45 12.08
C ALA A 204 -6.27 -12.48 11.24
N ARG A 205 -6.52 -11.43 10.45
CA ARG A 205 -7.71 -11.27 9.60
C ARG A 205 -7.41 -11.37 8.10
N ALA A 206 -6.15 -11.63 7.72
CA ALA A 206 -5.74 -11.75 6.34
C ALA A 206 -6.34 -12.98 5.64
N ILE A 207 -6.56 -12.84 4.32
CA ILE A 207 -6.84 -13.96 3.44
C ILE A 207 -5.65 -14.92 3.49
N ARG A 208 -5.95 -16.22 3.56
CA ARG A 208 -4.94 -17.29 3.68
C ARG A 208 -4.83 -18.09 2.40
N ALA A 209 -3.61 -18.55 2.12
CA ALA A 209 -3.32 -19.54 1.08
C ALA A 209 -3.94 -20.93 1.40
#